data_AF-A0A9D9VKH9-F1
#
_entry.id   AF-A0A9D9VKH9-F1
#
_cell.length_a   1.000
_cell.length_b   1.000
_cell.length_c   1.000
_cell.angle_alpha   90.00
_cell.angle_beta   90.00
_cell.angle_gamma   90.00
#
_symmetry.space_group_name_H-M   'P 1'
#
loop_
_entity.id
_entity.type
_entity.pdbx_description
1 polymer ?
#
loop_
_entity_poly.entity_id
_entity_poly.type
_entity_poly.pdbx_seq_one_letter_code
_entity_poly.pdbx_strand_id
1 'polypeptide(L)' 'MSRICQLSGKSAKYGNSRSHSNIATRRRQGVNLQTIKINGQRIRVATRTLRTLKKLAAEMHAGHDHAK' A
#
# COMPACT_ATOMS: atom_id res chain seq x y z
N MET A 1 -14.59 10.16 2.18
CA MET A 1 -13.18 9.90 2.61
C MET A 1 -12.29 9.61 1.43
N SER A 2 -11.20 10.36 1.30
CA SER A 2 -10.15 10.12 0.30
C SER A 2 -9.39 8.83 0.64
N ARG A 3 -9.39 7.85 -0.30
CA ARG A 3 -8.58 6.63 -0.20
C ARG A 3 -7.14 6.93 -0.59
N ILE A 4 -6.41 7.58 0.31
CA ILE A 4 -5.00 7.93 0.15
C ILE A 4 -4.17 7.22 1.23
N CYS A 5 -3.02 6.67 0.84
CA CYS A 5 -2.05 6.15 1.79
C CYS A 5 -1.26 7.31 2.43
N GLN A 6 -1.25 7.40 3.75
CA GLN A 6 -0.58 8.47 4.48
C GLN A 6 0.96 8.40 4.39
N LEU A 7 1.53 7.21 4.17
CA LEU A 7 2.99 7.01 4.06
C LEU A 7 3.54 7.18 2.64
N SER A 8 2.79 6.77 1.61
CA SER A 8 3.28 6.76 0.22
C SER A 8 2.53 7.67 -0.74
N GLY A 9 1.51 8.38 -0.26
CA GLY A 9 0.68 9.24 -1.11
C GLY A 9 -0.16 8.49 -2.16
N LYS A 10 -0.11 7.15 -2.20
CA LYS A 10 -0.83 6.37 -3.21
C LYS A 10 -2.32 6.63 -3.15
N SER A 11 -2.86 7.09 -4.27
CA SER A 11 -4.27 7.39 -4.49
C SER A 11 -4.88 6.42 -5.51
N ALA A 12 -6.21 6.47 -5.62
CA ALA A 12 -6.92 5.67 -6.60
C ALA A 12 -6.51 6.07 -8.03
N LYS A 13 -6.30 5.07 -8.90
CA LYS A 13 -6.05 5.27 -10.32
C LYS A 13 -7.34 5.10 -11.12
N TYR A 14 -7.39 5.71 -12.30
CA TYR A 14 -8.48 5.53 -13.25
C TYR A 14 -7.97 4.72 -14.45
N GLY A 15 -8.79 3.79 -14.92
CA GLY A 15 -8.52 2.99 -16.11
C GLY A 15 -9.82 2.55 -16.76
N ASN A 16 -9.75 1.81 -17.86
CA ASN A 16 -10.93 1.30 -18.55
C ASN A 16 -11.05 -0.22 -18.36
N SER A 17 -12.25 -0.69 -18.04
CA SER A 17 -12.59 -2.11 -18.17
C SER A 17 -13.08 -2.37 -19.60
N ARG A 18 -12.63 -3.46 -20.22
CA ARG A 18 -13.04 -3.86 -21.57
C ARG A 18 -13.92 -5.10 -21.47
N SER A 19 -15.06 -5.11 -22.17
CA SER A 19 -15.89 -6.31 -22.34
C SER A 19 -15.25 -7.26 -23.35
N HIS A 20 -15.82 -8.46 -23.50
CA HIS A 20 -15.45 -9.40 -24.57
C HIS A 20 -15.62 -8.78 -25.97
N SER A 21 -16.59 -7.87 -26.12
CA SER A 21 -16.81 -7.02 -27.31
C SER A 21 -15.99 -5.72 -27.32
N ASN A 22 -14.96 -5.60 -26.48
CA ASN A 22 -14.04 -4.46 -26.38
C ASN A 22 -14.66 -3.09 -26.02
N ILE A 23 -15.89 -3.05 -25.51
CA ILE A 23 -16.53 -1.81 -25.05
C ILE A 23 -15.79 -1.29 -23.82
N ALA A 24 -15.33 -0.03 -23.87
CA ALA A 24 -14.64 0.61 -22.77
C ALA A 24 -15.63 1.20 -21.76
N THR A 25 -15.48 0.82 -20.49
CA THR A 25 -16.16 1.45 -19.36
C THR A 25 -15.13 2.06 -18.41
N ARG A 26 -15.28 3.34 -18.04
CA ARG A 26 -14.39 3.99 -17.08
C ARG A 26 -14.53 3.31 -15.71
N ARG A 27 -13.43 2.89 -15.12
CA ARG A 27 -13.38 2.22 -13.82
C ARG A 27 -12.33 2.86 -12.91
N ARG A 28 -12.74 3.10 -11.66
CA ARG A 28 -11.83 3.53 -10.59
C ARG A 28 -11.18 2.32 -9.93
N GLN A 29 -9.85 2.25 -9.98
CA GLN A 29 -9.04 1.27 -9.28
C GLN A 29 -8.66 1.81 -7.90
N GLY A 30 -9.29 1.29 -6.86
CA GLY A 30 -9.02 1.68 -5.48
C GLY A 30 -7.73 1.09 -4.92
N VAL A 31 -7.05 1.85 -4.05
CA VAL A 31 -5.91 1.33 -3.28
C VAL A 31 -6.42 0.46 -2.13
N ASN A 32 -5.81 -0.72 -1.94
CA ASN A 32 -6.04 -1.57 -0.78
C ASN A 32 -5.34 -0.96 0.45
N LEU A 33 -6.13 -0.31 1.30
CA LEU A 33 -5.68 0.39 2.50
C LEU A 33 -6.03 -0.45 3.73
N GLN A 34 -5.05 -0.62 4.61
CA GLN A 34 -5.17 -1.26 5.92
C GLN A 34 -4.94 -0.23 7.00
N THR A 35 -5.71 -0.30 8.09
CA THR A 35 -5.52 0.60 9.23
C THR A 35 -4.59 -0.08 10.24
N ILE A 36 -3.43 0.51 10.48
CA ILE A 36 -2.45 0.01 11.45
C ILE A 36 -2.24 1.03 12.56
N LYS A 37 -1.83 0.55 13.73
CA LYS A 37 -1.48 1.41 14.87
C LYS A 37 0.04 1.56 14.90
N ILE A 38 0.53 2.78 14.77
CA ILE A 38 1.95 3.13 14.94
C ILE A 38 2.01 4.21 16.02
N ASN A 39 2.79 3.97 17.07
CA ASN A 39 3.02 4.92 18.16
C ASN A 39 1.73 5.54 18.73
N GLY A 40 0.72 4.71 18.98
CA GLY A 40 -0.57 5.15 19.53
C GLY A 40 -1.57 5.68 18.49
N GLN A 41 -1.12 6.07 17.30
CA GLN A 41 -1.98 6.66 16.26
C GLN A 41 -2.44 5.63 15.22
N ARG A 42 -3.69 5.77 14.75
CA ARG A 42 -4.27 4.93 13.68
C ARG A 42 -3.96 5.54 12.32
N ILE A 43 -3.14 4.86 11.54
CA ILE A 43 -2.68 5.32 10.22
C ILE A 43 -3.19 4.36 9.14
N ARG A 44 -3.67 4.92 8.02
CA ARG A 44 -4.11 4.17 6.84
C ARG A 44 -2.97 3.98 5.87
N VAL A 45 -2.57 2.74 5.68
CA VAL A 45 -1.36 2.37 4.94
C VAL A 45 -1.70 1.39 3.83
N ALA A 46 -1.07 1.56 2.66
CA ALA A 46 -1.25 0.61 1.58
C ALA A 46 -0.59 -0.72 1.92
N THR A 47 -1.17 -1.84 1.48
CA THR A 47 -0.60 -3.17 1.74
C THR A 47 0.83 -3.31 1.20
N ARG A 48 1.11 -2.72 0.03
CA ARG A 48 2.45 -2.75 -0.57
C ARG A 48 3.50 -2.00 0.25
N THR A 49 3.14 -0.87 0.85
CA THR A 49 4.04 -0.14 1.77
C THR A 49 4.29 -0.91 3.05
N LEU A 50 3.25 -1.54 3.61
CA LEU A 50 3.39 -2.39 4.79
C LEU A 50 4.34 -3.56 4.53
N ARG A 51 4.27 -4.20 3.36
CA ARG A 51 5.21 -5.25 2.96
C ARG A 51 6.66 -4.76 2.92
N THR A 52 6.90 -3.58 2.34
CA THR A 52 8.24 -2.98 2.28
C THR A 52 8.78 -2.66 3.68
N LEU A 53 7.95 -2.08 4.56
CA LEU A 53 8.34 -1.78 5.94
C LEU A 53 8.73 -3.05 6.71
N LYS A 54 7.95 -4.13 6.58
CA LYS A 54 8.28 -5.42 7.22
C LYS A 54 9.61 -5.99 6.72
N LYS A 55 9.87 -5.88 5.41
CA LYS A 55 11.13 -6.35 4.81
C LYS A 55 12.32 -5.56 5.34
N LEU A 56 12.23 -4.23 5.35
CA LEU A 56 13.28 -3.36 5.87
C LEU A 56 13.57 -3.64 7.35
N ALA A 57 12.52 -3.83 8.17
CA ALA A 57 12.69 -4.19 9.56
C ALA A 57 13.46 -5.52 9.71
N ALA A 58 13.10 -6.55 8.93
CA ALA A 58 13.79 -7.84 8.96
C ALA A 58 15.28 -7.72 8.55
N GLU A 59 15.59 -6.93 7.51
CA GLU A 59 16.97 -6.68 7.07
C GLU A 59 17.79 -5.95 8.15
N MET A 60 17.18 -4.96 8.84
CA MET A 60 17.84 -4.23 9.93
C MET A 60 18.14 -5.12 11.15
N HIS A 61 17.27 -6.07 11.47
CA HIS A 61 17.51 -7.03 12.55
C HIS A 61 18.57 -8.07 12.18
N ALA A 62 18.54 -8.59 10.94
CA ALA A 62 19.54 -9.55 10.46
C ALA A 62 20.98 -8.95 10.40
N GLY A 63 21.12 -7.66 10.11
CA GLY A 63 22.42 -6.98 10.11
C GLY A 63 23.04 -6.78 11.50
N HIS A 64 22.24 -6.82 12.56
CA HIS A 64 22.72 -6.60 13.93
C HIS A 64 23.31 -7.88 14.57
N ASP A 65 22.93 -9.05 14.06
CA ASP A 65 23.38 -10.36 14.53
C ASP A 65 24.76 -10.78 13.97
N HIS A 66 25.28 -10.08 12.95
CA HIS A 66 26.59 -10.34 12.34
C HIS A 66 27.73 -9.43 12.84
N ALA A 67 27.43 -8.49 13.74
CA ALA A 67 28.41 -7.54 14.30
C ALA A 67 28.85 -7.90 15.73
N LYS A 68 28.81 -9.19 16.09
CA LYS A 68 29.29 -9.71 17.38
C LYS A 68 30.39 -10.74 17.19
#